data_AF-A0A9D1VPG0-F1
#
_entry.id   AF-A0A9D1VPG0-F1
#
_cell.length_a   1.000
_cell.length_b   1.000
_cell.length_c   1.000
_cell.angle_alpha   90.00
_cell.angle_beta   90.00
_cell.angle_gamma   90.00
#
_symmetry.space_group_name_H-M   'P 1'
#
loop_
_entity.id
_entity.type
_entity.pdbx_description
1 polymer ?
#
loop_
_entity_poly.entity_id
_entity_poly.type
_entity_poly.pdbx_seq_one_letter_code
_entity_poly.pdbx_strand_id
1 'polypeptide(L)'
;MRCPNCHSVVGQNYGTCPYCGYDIGNYVRNVQDEGRSIPVQRRDRKATRYATEEEERHARTEFNYENGYLYYKRAYEKERRKNEKYRQTVIYAAAGIFLLLHAAELILLAAIYTL
;
A
#
# COMPACT_ATOMS: atom_id res chain seq x y z
N MET A 1 -4.01 -7.73 -16.80
CA MET A 1 -3.45 -6.89 -15.71
C MET A 1 -3.20 -5.46 -16.21
N ARG A 2 -2.76 -4.51 -15.37
CA ARG A 2 -2.33 -3.16 -15.81
C ARG A 2 -0.81 -3.04 -15.76
N CYS A 3 -0.21 -2.43 -16.78
CA CYS A 3 1.22 -2.13 -16.78
C CYS A 3 1.55 -1.15 -15.64
N PRO A 4 2.58 -1.38 -14.80
CA PRO A 4 2.93 -0.47 -13.71
C PRO A 4 3.45 0.88 -14.20
N ASN A 5 4.00 0.94 -15.42
CA ASN A 5 4.56 2.17 -15.99
C ASN A 5 3.50 3.05 -16.68
N CYS A 6 2.74 2.48 -17.63
CA CYS A 6 1.78 3.25 -18.43
C CYS A 6 0.31 3.00 -18.07
N HIS A 7 0.03 2.11 -17.13
CA HIS A 7 -1.32 1.75 -16.67
C HIS A 7 -2.28 1.20 -17.74
N SER A 8 -1.79 0.93 -18.94
CA SER A 8 -2.54 0.27 -20.00
C SER A 8 -2.95 -1.15 -19.58
N VAL A 9 -4.11 -1.59 -20.04
CA VAL A 9 -4.59 -2.97 -19.82
C VAL A 9 -3.84 -3.90 -20.78
N VAL A 10 -3.13 -4.88 -20.23
CA VAL A 10 -2.33 -5.86 -20.96
C VAL A 10 -2.77 -7.27 -20.60
N GLY A 11 -2.76 -8.17 -21.59
CA GLY A 11 -3.26 -9.54 -21.46
C GLY A 11 -2.30 -10.51 -20.78
N GLN A 12 -0.98 -10.28 -20.88
CA GLN A 12 0.04 -11.20 -20.38
C GLN A 12 0.83 -10.60 -19.23
N ASN A 13 1.07 -11.40 -18.17
CA ASN A 13 1.78 -10.98 -16.95
C ASN A 13 3.31 -11.16 -17.03
N TYR A 14 3.85 -11.39 -18.22
CA TYR A 14 5.25 -11.67 -18.48
C TYR A 14 5.71 -10.92 -19.74
N GLY A 15 7.02 -10.69 -19.85
CA GLY A 15 7.61 -9.99 -20.97
C GLY A 15 7.36 -8.48 -20.99
N THR A 16 7.50 -7.89 -22.17
CA THR A 16 7.50 -6.44 -22.37
C THR A 16 6.10 -5.89 -22.69
N CYS A 17 5.75 -4.75 -22.11
CA CYS A 17 4.49 -4.06 -22.39
C CYS A 17 4.42 -3.66 -23.87
N PRO A 18 3.37 -4.06 -24.62
CA PRO A 18 3.24 -3.72 -26.03
C PRO A 18 2.99 -2.22 -26.27
N TYR A 19 2.55 -1.48 -25.25
CA TYR A 19 2.22 -0.06 -25.38
C TYR A 19 3.37 0.87 -25.03
N CYS A 20 4.18 0.53 -24.02
CA CYS A 20 5.25 1.42 -23.53
C CYS A 20 6.65 0.79 -23.48
N GLY A 21 6.80 -0.47 -23.89
CA GLY A 21 8.11 -1.14 -23.89
C GLY A 21 8.66 -1.48 -22.51
N TYR A 22 7.88 -1.33 -21.44
CA TYR A 22 8.31 -1.65 -20.08
C TYR A 22 8.37 -3.16 -19.82
N ASP A 23 9.47 -3.69 -19.27
CA ASP A 23 9.59 -5.12 -18.93
C ASP A 23 8.79 -5.47 -17.68
N ILE A 24 7.59 -6.01 -17.90
CA ILE A 24 6.67 -6.40 -16.84
C ILE A 24 7.12 -7.70 -16.19
N GLY A 25 7.74 -8.60 -16.95
CA GLY A 25 8.24 -9.88 -16.44
C GLY A 25 9.34 -9.71 -15.39
N ASN A 26 10.23 -8.74 -15.58
CA ASN A 26 11.25 -8.39 -14.58
C ASN A 26 10.61 -7.77 -13.32
N TYR A 27 9.71 -6.80 -13.50
CA TYR A 27 8.97 -6.21 -12.38
C TYR A 27 8.23 -7.24 -11.53
N VAL A 28 7.51 -8.17 -12.18
CA VAL A 28 6.74 -9.22 -11.48
C VAL A 28 7.67 -10.16 -10.69
N ARG A 29 8.84 -10.52 -11.23
CA ARG A 29 9.82 -11.35 -10.52
C ARG A 29 10.36 -10.65 -9.27
N ASN A 30 10.80 -9.39 -9.38
CA ASN A 30 11.35 -8.66 -8.25
C ASN A 30 10.33 -8.52 -7.11
N VAL A 31 9.06 -8.23 -7.44
CA VAL A 31 7.98 -8.13 -6.44
C VAL A 31 7.67 -9.49 -5.80
N GLN A 32 7.78 -10.61 -6.54
CA GLN A 32 7.62 -11.95 -5.98
C GLN A 32 8.76 -12.31 -5.01
N ASP A 33 10.00 -11.98 -5.38
CA ASP A 33 11.18 -12.22 -4.55
C ASP A 33 11.12 -11.39 -3.26
N GLU A 34 10.74 -10.12 -3.34
CA GLU A 34 10.44 -9.28 -2.18
C GLU A 34 9.33 -9.90 -1.33
N GLY A 35 8.24 -10.40 -1.95
CA GLY A 35 7.15 -11.07 -1.28
C GLY A 35 7.56 -12.33 -0.50
N ARG A 36 8.49 -13.13 -1.04
CA ARG A 36 9.06 -14.32 -0.36
C ARG A 36 9.91 -13.94 0.85
N SER A 37 10.60 -12.80 0.80
CA SER A 37 11.46 -12.34 1.89
C SER A 37 10.71 -11.80 3.12
N ILE A 38 9.40 -11.52 2.98
CA ILE A 38 8.58 -11.05 4.10
C ILE A 38 8.16 -12.27 4.93
N PRO A 39 8.59 -12.39 6.20
CA PRO A 39 8.14 -13.47 7.06
C PRO A 39 6.62 -13.37 7.23
N VAL A 40 5.90 -14.44 6.88
CA VAL A 40 4.45 -14.54 7.09
C VAL A 40 4.22 -14.42 8.59
N GLN A 41 3.73 -13.27 9.06
CA GLN A 41 3.22 -13.16 10.42
C GLN A 41 2.01 -14.07 10.53
N ARG A 42 2.22 -15.30 11.00
CA ARG A 42 1.17 -16.22 11.40
C ARG A 42 0.42 -15.53 12.54
N ARG A 43 -0.70 -14.92 12.20
CA ARG A 43 -1.67 -14.50 13.21
C ARG A 43 -2.25 -15.79 13.78
N ASP A 44 -1.98 -16.05 15.05
CA ASP A 44 -2.46 -17.24 15.76
C ASP A 44 -3.98 -17.32 15.69
N ARG A 45 -4.48 -18.04 14.69
CA ARG A 45 -5.86 -18.50 14.60
C ARG A 45 -5.74 -19.88 14.00
N LYS A 46 -6.02 -20.91 14.81
CA LYS A 46 -5.99 -22.32 14.41
C LYS A 46 -6.61 -22.45 13.01
N ALA A 47 -5.76 -22.65 12.00
CA ALA A 47 -6.20 -22.78 10.63
C ALA A 47 -7.06 -24.05 10.54
N THR A 48 -8.27 -23.93 10.00
CA THR A 48 -9.11 -25.08 9.72
C THR A 48 -8.43 -25.93 8.64
N ARG A 49 -8.69 -27.24 8.62
CA ARG A 49 -8.09 -28.19 7.66
C ARG A 49 -8.30 -27.81 6.19
N TYR A 50 -9.35 -27.04 5.91
CA TYR A 50 -9.63 -26.48 4.58
C TYR A 50 -8.73 -25.29 4.22
N ALA A 51 -8.36 -24.45 5.19
CA ALA A 51 -7.44 -23.34 4.97
C ALA A 51 -6.01 -23.83 4.67
N THR A 52 -5.60 -24.96 5.27
CA THR A 52 -4.27 -25.55 5.05
C THR A 52 -4.12 -26.14 3.65
N GLU A 53 -5.16 -26.77 3.09
CA GLU A 53 -5.11 -27.35 1.74
C GLU A 53 -5.05 -26.27 0.63
N GLU A 54 -5.69 -25.12 0.85
CA GLU A 54 -5.69 -23.98 -0.07
C GLU A 54 -4.35 -23.21 -0.02
N GLU A 55 -3.77 -23.01 1.18
CA GLU A 55 -2.42 -22.46 1.35
C GLU A 55 -1.34 -23.34 0.70
N GLU A 56 -1.41 -24.67 0.84
CA GLU A 56 -0.43 -25.59 0.24
C GLU A 56 -0.49 -25.64 -1.28
N ARG A 57 -1.69 -25.55 -1.90
CA ARG A 57 -1.82 -25.45 -3.37
C ARG A 57 -1.25 -24.14 -3.90
N HIS A 58 -1.46 -23.04 -3.19
CA HIS A 58 -0.91 -21.74 -3.58
C HIS A 58 0.60 -21.64 -3.35
N ALA A 59 1.15 -22.36 -2.37
CA ALA A 59 2.59 -22.40 -2.10
C ALA A 59 3.40 -23.27 -3.09
N ARG A 60 2.79 -24.30 -3.70
CA ARG A 60 3.49 -25.24 -4.62
C ARG A 60 3.65 -24.77 -6.06
N THR A 61 3.02 -23.67 -6.46
CA THR A 61 3.12 -23.19 -7.85
C THR A 61 4.35 -22.29 -7.99
N GLU A 62 5.43 -22.86 -8.53
CA GLU A 62 6.77 -22.27 -8.65
C GLU A 62 6.77 -20.88 -9.31
N PHE A 63 5.79 -20.60 -10.19
CA PHE A 63 5.43 -19.25 -10.66
C PHE A 63 3.93 -19.16 -10.92
N ASN A 64 3.16 -18.67 -9.94
CA ASN A 64 1.72 -18.48 -10.07
C ASN A 64 1.39 -17.12 -10.72
N TYR A 65 1.47 -17.05 -12.05
CA TYR A 65 1.15 -15.84 -12.82
C TYR A 65 -0.32 -15.40 -12.72
N GLU A 66 -1.24 -16.29 -12.30
CA GLU A 66 -2.63 -15.96 -12.03
C GLU A 66 -2.79 -15.20 -10.70
N ASN A 67 -1.96 -15.51 -9.69
CA ASN A 67 -1.97 -14.85 -8.39
C ASN A 67 -1.13 -13.58 -8.28
N GLY A 68 -0.44 -13.16 -9.36
CA GLY A 68 0.36 -11.93 -9.38
C GLY A 68 -0.45 -10.67 -9.00
N TYR A 69 -1.76 -10.66 -9.27
CA TYR A 69 -2.67 -9.59 -8.88
C TYR A 69 -2.78 -9.41 -7.35
N LEU A 70 -2.73 -10.50 -6.58
CA LEU A 70 -2.85 -10.44 -5.11
C LEU A 70 -1.61 -9.79 -4.49
N TYR A 71 -0.43 -10.11 -4.99
CA TYR A 71 0.82 -9.49 -4.56
C TYR A 71 0.85 -8.00 -4.91
N TYR A 72 0.46 -7.65 -6.14
CA TYR A 72 0.37 -6.25 -6.58
C TYR A 72 -0.63 -5.44 -5.75
N LYS A 73 -1.83 -5.99 -5.50
CA LYS A 73 -2.85 -5.34 -4.69
C LYS A 73 -2.38 -5.10 -3.27
N ARG A 74 -1.71 -6.08 -2.64
CA ARG A 74 -1.19 -5.93 -1.27
C ARG A 74 -0.08 -4.88 -1.18
N ALA A 75 0.82 -4.82 -2.15
CA ALA A 75 1.87 -3.80 -2.22
C ALA A 75 1.27 -2.38 -2.39
N TYR A 76 0.36 -2.22 -3.35
CA TYR A 76 -0.34 -0.96 -3.60
C TYR A 76 -1.15 -0.49 -2.37
N GLU A 77 -1.87 -1.39 -1.70
CA GLU A 77 -2.60 -1.07 -0.48
C GLU A 77 -1.68 -0.66 0.67
N LYS A 78 -0.49 -1.26 0.78
CA LYS A 78 0.51 -0.92 1.81
C LYS A 78 1.03 0.50 1.60
N GLU A 79 1.37 0.88 0.38
CA GLU A 79 1.81 2.25 0.04
C GLU A 79 0.69 3.26 0.27
N ARG A 80 -0.53 2.96 -0.21
CA ARG A 80 -1.69 3.83 -0.02
C ARG A 80 -1.96 4.10 1.47
N ARG A 81 -1.88 3.09 2.34
CA ARG A 81 -2.07 3.26 3.80
C ARG A 81 -0.98 4.14 4.43
N LYS A 82 0.27 4.06 3.98
CA LYS A 82 1.35 4.94 4.45
C LYS A 82 1.06 6.40 4.06
N ASN A 83 0.66 6.62 2.81
CA ASN A 83 0.38 7.95 2.31
C ASN A 83 -0.84 8.58 3.01
N GLU A 84 -1.88 7.77 3.28
CA GLU A 84 -3.05 8.24 4.04
C GLU A 84 -2.69 8.64 5.48
N LYS A 85 -1.87 7.85 6.18
CA LYS A 85 -1.39 8.19 7.53
C LYS A 85 -0.60 9.49 7.52
N TYR A 86 0.29 9.67 6.53
CA TYR A 86 1.05 10.91 6.38
C TYR A 86 0.11 12.10 6.14
N ARG A 87 -0.87 11.98 5.24
CA ARG A 87 -1.86 13.02 4.99
C ARG A 87 -2.65 13.38 6.26
N GLN A 88 -3.08 12.39 7.03
CA GLN A 88 -3.78 12.59 8.30
C GLN A 88 -2.89 13.33 9.32
N THR A 89 -1.62 12.94 9.46
CA THR A 89 -0.70 13.63 10.38
C THR A 89 -0.47 15.08 10.00
N VAL A 90 -0.37 15.38 8.69
CA VAL A 90 -0.22 16.76 8.20
C VAL A 90 -1.48 17.58 8.47
N ILE A 91 -2.66 17.02 8.24
CA ILE A 91 -3.94 17.69 8.51
C ILE A 91 -4.09 18.00 10.00
N TYR A 92 -3.80 17.03 10.89
CA TYR A 92 -3.89 17.27 12.34
C TYR A 92 -2.87 18.30 12.83
N ALA A 93 -1.65 18.29 12.30
CA ALA A 93 -0.65 19.30 12.61
C ALA A 93 -1.11 20.71 12.19
N ALA A 94 -1.64 20.85 10.97
CA ALA A 94 -2.17 22.12 10.48
C ALA A 94 -3.35 22.62 11.32
N ALA A 95 -4.29 21.74 11.67
CA ALA A 95 -5.41 22.08 12.54
C ALA A 95 -4.94 22.53 13.94
N GLY A 96 -3.92 21.86 14.51
CA GLY A 96 -3.33 22.25 15.79
C GLY A 96 -2.69 23.65 15.75
N ILE A 97 -1.93 23.96 14.70
CA ILE A 97 -1.33 25.29 14.51
C ILE A 97 -2.41 26.37 14.41
N PHE A 98 -3.47 26.11 13.64
CA PHE A 98 -4.58 27.03 13.48
C PHE A 98 -5.29 27.33 14.81
N LEU A 99 -5.54 26.30 15.62
CA LEU A 99 -6.13 26.47 16.95
C LEU A 99 -5.22 27.28 17.90
N LEU A 100 -3.91 27.07 17.85
CA LEU A 100 -2.96 27.84 18.67
C LEU A 100 -2.91 29.31 18.27
N LEU A 101 -2.96 29.61 16.97
CA LEU A 101 -3.02 30.99 16.48
C LEU A 101 -4.30 31.70 16.95
N HIS A 102 -5.46 31.05 16.80
CA HIS A 102 -6.71 31.62 17.28
C HIS A 102 -6.76 31.78 18.81
N ALA A 103 -6.20 30.83 19.56
CA ALA A 103 -6.09 30.99 21.01
C ALA A 103 -5.22 32.21 21.38
N ALA A 104 -4.11 32.43 20.68
CA ALA A 104 -3.25 33.59 20.89
C ALA A 104 -3.95 34.91 20.54
N GLU A 105 -4.69 34.95 19.44
CA GLU A 105 -5.52 36.12 19.07
C GLU A 105 -6.55 36.46 20.15
N LEU A 106 -7.26 35.45 20.67
CA LEU A 106 -8.25 35.64 21.73
C LEU A 106 -7.62 36.12 23.03
N ILE A 107 -6.46 35.59 23.42
CA ILE A 107 -5.71 36.05 24.61
C ILE A 107 -5.27 37.50 24.44
N LEU A 108 -4.78 37.87 23.26
CA LEU A 108 -4.33 39.23 22.99
C LEU A 108 -5.50 40.23 23.01
N LEU A 109 -6.64 39.87 22.43
CA LEU A 109 -7.87 40.66 22.53
C LEU A 109 -8.33 40.79 23.98
N ALA A 110 -8.36 39.69 24.74
CA ALA A 110 -8.72 39.72 26.15
C ALA A 110 -7.82 40.66 26.96
N ALA A 111 -6.50 40.60 26.73
CA ALA A 111 -5.54 41.47 27.40
C ALA A 111 -5.77 42.95 27.10
N ILE A 112 -6.09 43.32 25.85
CA ILE A 112 -6.43 44.70 25.46
C ILE A 112 -7.73 45.15 26.13
N TYR A 113 -8.76 44.32 26.18
CA TYR A 113 -10.05 44.68 26.76
C TYR A 113 -10.05 44.75 28.30
N THR A 114 -9.09 44.09 28.96
CA THR A 114 -8.92 44.16 30.43
C THR A 114 -8.10 45.37 30.90
N LEU A 115 -7.47 46.11 29.98
CA LEU A 115 -6.58 47.24 30.22
C LEU A 115 -7.34 48.56 30.00
#